data_AF-A0A183EJ06-F1
#
_entry.id   AF-A0A183EJ06-F1
#
_cell.length_a   1.000
_cell.length_b   1.000
_cell.length_c   1.000
_cell.angle_alpha   90.00
_cell.angle_beta   90.00
_cell.angle_gamma   90.00
#
_symmetry.space_group_name_H-M   'P 1'
#
loop_
_entity.id
_entity.type
_entity.pdbx_description
1 polymer ?
#
loop_
_entity_poly.entity_id
_entity_poly.type
_entity_poly.pdbx_seq_one_letter_code
_entity_poly.pdbx_strand_id
1 'polypeptide(L)'
;MVINDATYLLDESLLALKKIHDIEALKETQEWSSLSDEERQMKEDALLEAQRGVRSWLVLGRDTLDLFIYLTADAPEPFYEPLLGERLASMLDYNVSQLCGPKCTELKVRDAVRRFTWEPRTLLQQIVTVYLNLSSEKFAECIANDERSYTPEVFSMVLSRLRANSIAPVNEIERLKNLADMTERIWKQKAQKEEDFGDDFPDDFRDPVMNTLMTDPVILPSGHKMDRKHIMRHLLSSQTDPFTRQPLNENQLIADETLRSKIAAWMKEKLASKSK
;
A
#
# COMPACT_ATOMS: atom_id res chain seq x y z
N MET A 1 2.85 12.54 7.31
CA MET A 1 2.75 13.64 6.34
C MET A 1 3.37 13.21 5.02
N VAL A 2 4.70 13.13 4.91
CA VAL A 2 5.41 12.79 3.65
C VAL A 2 4.94 11.50 2.94
N ILE A 3 4.76 10.37 3.64
CA ILE A 3 4.24 9.13 2.99
C ILE A 3 2.82 9.33 2.44
N ASN A 4 1.94 9.99 3.20
CA ASN A 4 0.57 10.23 2.77
C ASN A 4 0.55 11.19 1.56
N ASP A 5 1.41 12.20 1.57
CA ASP A 5 1.55 13.14 0.47
C ASP A 5 2.12 12.42 -0.77
N ALA A 6 3.09 11.52 -0.61
CA ALA A 6 3.64 10.70 -1.68
C ALA A 6 2.58 9.80 -2.32
N THR A 7 1.80 9.09 -1.49
CA THR A 7 0.69 8.24 -1.97
C THR A 7 -0.32 9.08 -2.75
N TYR A 8 -0.72 10.22 -2.19
CA TYR A 8 -1.68 11.12 -2.82
C TYR A 8 -1.15 11.69 -4.15
N LEU A 9 0.08 12.21 -4.16
CA LEU A 9 0.67 12.83 -5.36
C LEU A 9 0.83 11.83 -6.50
N LEU A 10 1.29 10.61 -6.19
CA LEU A 10 1.42 9.57 -7.20
C LEU A 10 0.04 9.11 -7.69
N ASP A 11 -0.93 8.88 -6.80
CA ASP A 11 -2.29 8.48 -7.18
C ASP A 11 -2.97 9.53 -8.07
N GLU A 12 -2.97 10.81 -7.66
CA GLU A 12 -3.51 11.92 -8.45
C GLU A 12 -2.80 12.05 -9.81
N SER A 13 -1.48 11.82 -9.84
CA SER A 13 -0.75 11.86 -11.10
C SER A 13 -1.17 10.75 -12.07
N LEU A 14 -1.37 9.52 -11.57
CA LEU A 14 -1.81 8.38 -12.38
C LEU A 14 -3.27 8.54 -12.83
N LEU A 15 -4.15 9.02 -11.96
CA LEU A 15 -5.53 9.33 -12.28
C LEU A 15 -5.63 10.43 -13.35
N ALA A 16 -4.82 11.48 -13.23
CA ALA A 16 -4.76 12.54 -14.24
C ALA A 16 -4.22 12.03 -15.58
N LEU A 17 -3.18 11.19 -15.59
CA LEU A 17 -2.65 10.56 -16.80
C LEU A 17 -3.71 9.69 -17.49
N LYS A 18 -4.44 8.88 -16.72
CA LYS A 18 -5.55 8.08 -17.23
C LYS A 18 -6.65 8.95 -17.82
N LYS A 19 -7.07 10.01 -17.11
CA LYS A 19 -8.08 10.95 -17.60
C LYS A 19 -7.65 11.62 -18.91
N ILE A 20 -6.37 11.98 -19.03
CA ILE A 20 -5.80 12.51 -20.27
C ILE A 20 -5.88 11.46 -21.38
N HIS A 21 -5.45 10.23 -21.10
CA HIS A 21 -5.49 9.13 -22.06
C HIS A 21 -6.91 8.86 -22.57
N ASP A 22 -7.87 8.70 -21.66
CA ASP A 22 -9.26 8.37 -22.00
C ASP A 22 -9.91 9.45 -22.86
N ILE A 23 -9.70 10.73 -22.53
CA ILE A 23 -10.26 11.86 -23.31
C ILE A 23 -9.55 12.00 -24.65
N GLU A 24 -8.22 11.87 -24.71
CA GLU A 24 -7.47 11.92 -25.98
C GLU A 24 -7.85 10.75 -26.90
N ALA A 25 -8.00 9.54 -26.36
CA ALA A 25 -8.46 8.37 -27.12
C ALA A 25 -9.90 8.54 -27.62
N LEU A 26 -10.81 9.03 -26.77
CA LEU A 26 -12.20 9.30 -27.16
C LEU A 26 -12.27 10.33 -28.31
N LYS A 27 -11.43 11.38 -28.27
CA LYS A 27 -11.35 12.38 -29.35
C LYS A 27 -11.01 11.81 -30.72
N GLU A 28 -10.42 10.62 -30.78
CA GLU A 28 -10.06 9.93 -32.01
C GLU A 28 -11.15 8.99 -32.53
N THR A 29 -12.21 8.75 -31.74
CA THR A 29 -13.32 7.89 -32.14
C THR A 29 -14.46 8.69 -32.77
N GLN A 30 -15.32 7.99 -33.50
CA GLN A 30 -16.53 8.57 -34.09
C GLN A 30 -17.56 8.97 -33.02
N GLU A 31 -17.44 8.43 -31.80
CA GLU A 31 -18.28 8.77 -30.66
C GLU A 31 -18.10 10.22 -30.23
N TRP A 32 -16.88 10.78 -30.31
CA TRP A 32 -16.63 12.19 -29.97
C TRP A 32 -17.46 13.16 -30.80
N SER A 33 -17.61 12.87 -32.10
CA SER A 33 -18.42 13.69 -33.00
C SER A 33 -19.93 13.56 -32.75
N SER A 34 -20.36 12.50 -32.05
CA SER A 34 -21.76 12.28 -31.68
C SER A 34 -22.17 12.97 -30.38
N LEU A 35 -21.20 13.41 -29.57
CA LEU A 35 -21.46 14.13 -28.33
C LEU A 35 -21.99 15.55 -28.58
N SER A 36 -22.84 16.01 -27.66
CA SER A 36 -23.33 17.39 -27.65
C SER A 36 -22.16 18.39 -27.48
N ASP A 37 -22.37 19.64 -27.90
CA ASP A 37 -21.36 20.69 -27.73
C ASP A 37 -21.04 20.93 -26.25
N GLU A 38 -22.03 20.86 -25.36
CA GLU A 38 -21.85 21.00 -23.91
C GLU A 38 -20.98 19.87 -23.33
N GLU A 39 -21.23 18.61 -23.69
CA GLU A 39 -20.42 17.48 -23.23
C GLU A 39 -18.98 17.53 -23.74
N ARG A 40 -18.79 17.97 -24.99
CA ARG A 40 -17.45 18.17 -25.56
C ARG A 40 -16.70 19.25 -24.78
N GLN A 41 -17.32 20.39 -24.52
CA GLN A 41 -16.71 21.47 -23.75
C GLN A 41 -16.32 21.01 -22.34
N MET A 42 -17.22 20.32 -21.62
CA MET A 42 -16.93 19.77 -20.30
C MET A 42 -15.72 18.83 -20.30
N LYS A 43 -15.60 17.94 -21.31
CA LYS A 43 -14.46 17.02 -21.43
C LYS A 43 -13.16 17.77 -21.79
N GLU A 44 -13.23 18.82 -22.60
CA GLU A 44 -12.06 19.64 -22.92
C GLU A 44 -11.55 20.43 -21.71
N ASP A 45 -12.44 21.01 -20.92
CA ASP A 45 -12.06 21.70 -19.68
C ASP A 45 -11.42 20.74 -18.69
N ALA A 46 -12.03 19.57 -18.52
CA ALA A 46 -11.52 18.49 -17.68
C ALA A 46 -10.15 17.96 -18.14
N LEU A 47 -9.87 17.95 -19.44
CA LEU A 47 -8.57 17.62 -20.02
C LEU A 47 -7.53 18.68 -19.71
N LEU A 48 -7.86 19.96 -19.92
CA LEU A 48 -6.95 21.08 -19.65
C LEU A 48 -6.59 21.18 -18.16
N GLU A 49 -7.53 20.87 -17.27
CA GLU A 49 -7.29 20.80 -15.84
C GLU A 49 -6.31 19.67 -15.48
N ALA A 50 -6.56 18.46 -15.98
CA ALA A 50 -5.68 17.31 -15.75
C ALA A 50 -4.25 17.57 -16.26
N GLN A 51 -4.12 18.17 -17.45
CA GLN A 51 -2.83 18.52 -18.05
C GLN A 51 -2.05 19.58 -17.26
N ARG A 52 -2.73 20.52 -16.59
CA ARG A 52 -2.08 21.55 -15.78
C ARG A 52 -1.43 20.98 -14.52
N GLY A 53 -2.12 20.07 -13.83
CA GLY A 53 -1.66 19.51 -12.55
C GLY A 53 -0.63 18.39 -12.70
N VAL A 54 -0.84 17.49 -13.68
CA VAL A 54 -0.14 16.20 -13.76
C VAL A 54 1.38 16.33 -13.76
N ARG A 55 1.94 17.32 -14.47
CA ARG A 55 3.40 17.50 -14.54
C ARG A 55 3.99 17.84 -13.18
N SER A 56 3.33 18.73 -12.42
CA SER A 56 3.80 19.13 -11.10
C SER A 56 3.77 17.96 -10.13
N TRP A 57 2.67 17.20 -10.13
CA TRP A 57 2.52 16.02 -9.27
C TRP A 57 3.53 14.92 -9.61
N LEU A 58 3.81 14.68 -10.89
CA LEU A 58 4.82 13.71 -11.31
C LEU A 58 6.23 14.10 -10.85
N VAL A 59 6.59 15.38 -10.97
CA VAL A 59 7.91 15.87 -10.50
C VAL A 59 8.02 15.70 -9.00
N LEU A 60 7.02 16.15 -8.24
CA LEU A 60 7.01 16.02 -6.78
C LEU A 60 6.99 14.55 -6.33
N GLY A 61 6.22 13.70 -6.99
CA GLY A 61 6.18 12.26 -6.74
C GLY A 61 7.54 11.60 -6.97
N ARG A 62 8.23 11.96 -8.06
CA ARG A 62 9.59 11.50 -8.35
C ARG A 62 10.58 11.94 -7.28
N ASP A 63 10.60 13.22 -6.95
CA ASP A 63 11.52 13.78 -5.96
C ASP A 63 11.26 13.18 -4.55
N THR A 64 9.99 12.86 -4.25
CA THR A 64 9.61 12.19 -3.01
C THR A 64 10.13 10.74 -2.97
N LEU A 65 10.07 10.01 -4.08
CA LEU A 65 10.68 8.68 -4.16
C LEU A 65 12.20 8.74 -4.08
N ASP A 66 12.85 9.75 -4.67
CA ASP A 66 14.29 9.96 -4.52
C ASP A 66 14.68 10.18 -3.05
N LEU A 67 13.86 10.93 -2.31
CA LEU A 67 14.03 11.07 -0.86
C LEU A 67 13.87 9.73 -0.13
N PHE A 68 12.87 8.91 -0.48
CA PHE A 68 12.73 7.58 0.13
C PHE A 68 13.89 6.66 -0.22
N ILE A 69 14.42 6.69 -1.44
CA ILE A 69 15.60 5.92 -1.82
C ILE A 69 16.79 6.32 -0.94
N TYR A 70 17.03 7.61 -0.77
CA TYR A 70 18.10 8.11 0.10
C TYR A 70 17.91 7.67 1.56
N LEU A 71 16.72 7.91 2.13
CA LEU A 71 16.43 7.57 3.52
C LEU A 71 16.51 6.07 3.80
N THR A 72 15.98 5.24 2.90
CA THR A 72 15.99 3.78 3.08
C THR A 72 17.36 3.16 2.86
N ALA A 73 18.24 3.82 2.09
CA ALA A 73 19.63 3.37 1.95
C ALA A 73 20.47 3.63 3.21
N ASP A 74 20.29 4.80 3.84
CA ASP A 74 21.13 5.24 4.97
C ASP A 74 20.54 4.93 6.35
N ALA A 75 19.21 4.92 6.48
CA ALA A 75 18.50 4.74 7.75
C ALA A 75 17.22 3.88 7.56
N PRO A 76 17.36 2.57 7.26
CA PRO A 76 16.23 1.68 7.02
C PRO A 76 15.43 1.33 8.30
N GLU A 77 16.02 1.47 9.48
CA GLU A 77 15.46 0.98 10.75
C GLU A 77 14.04 1.46 11.05
N PRO A 78 13.68 2.74 10.84
CA PRO A 78 12.32 3.21 11.08
C PRO A 78 11.27 2.51 10.21
N PHE A 79 11.64 2.03 9.03
CA PHE A 79 10.73 1.37 8.08
C PHE A 79 10.53 -0.12 8.37
N TYR A 80 11.24 -0.66 9.36
CA TYR A 80 10.98 -2.01 9.88
C TYR A 80 9.98 -2.02 11.03
N GLU A 81 9.59 -0.85 11.55
CA GLU A 81 8.51 -0.74 12.51
C GLU A 81 7.17 -0.92 11.77
N PRO A 82 6.26 -1.79 12.26
CA PRO A 82 5.06 -2.19 11.52
C PRO A 82 4.27 -1.01 10.97
N LEU A 83 4.18 0.06 11.75
CA LEU A 83 3.35 1.20 11.45
C LEU A 83 3.87 2.05 10.28
N LEU A 84 5.18 2.27 10.20
CA LEU A 84 5.79 3.03 9.10
C LEU A 84 6.05 2.12 7.91
N GLY A 85 6.50 0.89 8.18
CA GLY A 85 6.75 -0.15 7.18
C GLY A 85 5.49 -0.51 6.39
N GLU A 86 4.36 -0.79 7.05
CA GLU A 86 3.10 -1.10 6.36
C GLU A 86 2.59 0.07 5.53
N ARG A 87 2.71 1.31 6.02
CA ARG A 87 2.29 2.49 5.24
C ARG A 87 3.13 2.67 3.98
N LEU A 88 4.45 2.49 4.09
CA LEU A 88 5.33 2.55 2.94
C LEU A 88 5.05 1.37 1.99
N ALA A 89 4.93 0.14 2.51
CA ALA A 89 4.61 -1.05 1.73
C ALA A 89 3.31 -0.87 0.93
N SER A 90 2.20 -0.51 1.59
CA SER A 90 0.92 -0.24 0.90
C SER A 90 1.05 0.84 -0.18
N MET A 91 1.85 1.89 0.04
CA MET A 91 2.08 2.92 -0.99
C MET A 91 2.84 2.35 -2.18
N LEU A 92 3.92 1.59 -1.95
CA LEU A 92 4.71 0.99 -3.02
C LEU A 92 3.88 -0.07 -3.77
N ASP A 93 3.17 -0.94 -3.05
CA ASP A 93 2.36 -2.04 -3.59
C ASP A 93 1.24 -1.50 -4.48
N TYR A 94 0.55 -0.45 -4.02
CA TYR A 94 -0.45 0.26 -4.81
C TYR A 94 0.17 0.80 -6.11
N ASN A 95 1.29 1.51 -6.03
CA ASN A 95 1.93 2.10 -7.20
C ASN A 95 2.43 1.06 -8.20
N VAL A 96 3.07 -0.02 -7.77
CA VAL A 96 3.51 -1.09 -8.69
C VAL A 96 2.32 -1.80 -9.33
N SER A 97 1.20 -1.96 -8.60
CA SER A 97 -0.03 -2.53 -9.15
C SER A 97 -0.58 -1.68 -10.31
N GLN A 98 -0.54 -0.35 -10.21
CA GLN A 98 -0.97 0.54 -11.29
C GLN A 98 0.01 0.52 -12.47
N LEU A 99 1.31 0.54 -12.20
CA LEU A 99 2.35 0.60 -13.23
C LEU A 99 2.52 -0.70 -14.02
N CYS A 100 2.35 -1.84 -13.36
CA CYS A 100 2.55 -3.15 -13.97
C CYS A 100 1.24 -3.86 -14.32
N GLY A 101 0.13 -3.47 -13.68
CA GLY A 101 -1.18 -4.11 -13.78
C GLY A 101 -1.83 -4.08 -15.16
N PRO A 102 -3.01 -4.72 -15.28
CA PRO A 102 -3.72 -4.81 -16.55
C PRO A 102 -4.08 -3.43 -17.13
N LYS A 103 -4.25 -2.43 -16.26
CA LYS A 103 -4.61 -1.05 -16.62
C LYS A 103 -3.41 -0.16 -16.95
N CYS A 104 -2.17 -0.65 -16.90
CA CYS A 104 -0.99 0.17 -17.18
C CYS A 104 -0.98 0.78 -18.59
N THR A 105 -1.69 0.18 -19.54
CA THR A 105 -1.85 0.71 -20.90
C THR A 105 -2.68 1.99 -20.94
N GLU A 106 -3.58 2.18 -19.96
CA GLU A 106 -4.39 3.40 -19.78
C GLU A 106 -3.53 4.59 -19.33
N LEU A 107 -2.27 4.38 -18.94
CA LEU A 107 -1.32 5.42 -18.56
C LEU A 107 -0.47 5.91 -19.73
N LYS A 108 -0.72 5.43 -20.95
CA LYS A 108 0.05 5.79 -22.16
C LYS A 108 -0.49 7.06 -22.79
N VAL A 109 0.17 8.17 -22.55
CA VAL A 109 -0.18 9.47 -23.15
C VAL A 109 0.79 9.85 -24.28
N ARG A 110 0.30 10.58 -25.28
CA ARG A 110 1.13 11.06 -26.41
C ARG A 110 2.19 12.04 -25.91
N ASP A 111 3.40 11.95 -26.44
CA ASP A 111 4.55 12.79 -26.06
C ASP A 111 4.79 12.90 -24.54
N ALA A 112 4.55 11.78 -23.82
CA ALA A 112 4.58 11.64 -22.37
C ALA A 112 5.76 12.36 -21.68
N VAL A 113 6.99 12.10 -22.15
CA VAL A 113 8.21 12.68 -21.57
C VAL A 113 8.26 14.19 -21.78
N ARG A 114 7.99 14.67 -23.00
CA ARG A 114 8.08 16.10 -23.33
C ARG A 114 6.99 16.93 -22.66
N ARG A 115 5.77 16.40 -22.57
CA ARG A 115 4.62 17.11 -22.03
C ARG A 115 4.57 17.06 -20.50
N PHE A 116 4.87 15.90 -19.92
CA PHE A 116 4.58 15.63 -18.51
C PHE A 116 5.78 15.11 -17.73
N THR A 117 6.95 14.92 -18.36
CA THR A 117 8.11 14.25 -17.74
C THR A 117 7.74 12.84 -17.26
N TRP A 118 6.82 12.18 -17.98
CA TRP A 118 6.32 10.87 -17.60
C TRP A 118 7.22 9.75 -18.13
N GLU A 119 7.95 9.13 -17.21
CA GLU A 119 8.89 8.03 -17.48
C GLU A 119 8.56 6.82 -16.58
N PRO A 120 7.57 5.99 -16.95
CA PRO A 120 7.05 4.91 -16.10
C PRO A 120 8.11 3.86 -15.73
N ARG A 121 9.11 3.66 -16.60
CA ARG A 121 10.21 2.72 -16.36
C ARG A 121 11.13 3.22 -15.24
N THR A 122 11.48 4.51 -15.28
CA THR A 122 12.30 5.17 -14.26
C THR A 122 11.56 5.17 -12.92
N LEU A 123 10.26 5.50 -12.93
CA LEU A 123 9.45 5.45 -11.72
C LEU A 123 9.38 4.04 -11.11
N LEU A 124 9.17 3.02 -11.93
CA LEU A 124 9.17 1.63 -11.48
C LEU A 124 10.54 1.24 -10.88
N GLN A 125 11.64 1.66 -11.50
CA GLN A 125 12.98 1.42 -10.98
C GLN A 125 13.20 2.08 -9.62
N GLN A 126 12.73 3.31 -9.43
CA GLN A 126 12.81 4.01 -8.15
C GLN A 126 12.06 3.24 -7.05
N ILE A 127 10.82 2.80 -7.34
CA ILE A 127 10.02 2.00 -6.40
C ILE A 127 10.71 0.69 -6.06
N VAL A 128 11.24 -0.02 -7.07
CA VAL A 128 12.02 -1.27 -6.86
C VAL A 128 13.25 -1.03 -6.00
N THR A 129 13.94 0.10 -6.18
CA THR A 129 15.10 0.45 -5.36
C THR A 129 14.71 0.58 -3.88
N VAL A 130 13.57 1.21 -3.58
CA VAL A 130 13.06 1.31 -2.19
C VAL A 130 12.78 -0.09 -1.60
N TYR A 131 12.13 -0.99 -2.35
CA TYR A 131 11.95 -2.38 -1.90
C TYR A 131 13.28 -3.07 -1.60
N LEU A 132 14.28 -2.89 -2.47
CA LEU A 132 15.58 -3.53 -2.34
C LEU A 132 16.40 -3.00 -1.16
N ASN A 133 16.29 -1.70 -0.84
CA ASN A 133 16.91 -1.10 0.33
C ASN A 133 16.32 -1.66 1.63
N LEU A 134 15.02 -1.96 1.65
CA LEU A 134 14.32 -2.50 2.81
C LEU A 134 14.20 -4.03 2.84
N SER A 135 14.77 -4.72 1.84
CA SER A 135 14.64 -6.16 1.64
C SER A 135 15.07 -6.97 2.87
N SER A 136 14.08 -7.40 3.66
CA SER A 136 14.24 -8.12 4.91
C SER A 136 12.96 -8.90 5.22
N GLU A 137 13.03 -9.87 6.15
CA GLU A 137 11.84 -10.60 6.58
C GLU A 137 10.80 -9.69 7.25
N LYS A 138 11.24 -8.66 8.00
CA LYS A 138 10.35 -7.67 8.63
C LYS A 138 9.57 -6.85 7.59
N PHE A 139 10.25 -6.39 6.55
CA PHE A 139 9.57 -5.62 5.50
C PHE A 139 8.72 -6.52 4.60
N ALA A 140 9.12 -7.78 4.38
CA ALA A 140 8.27 -8.77 3.73
C ALA A 140 6.94 -8.99 4.48
N GLU A 141 6.97 -8.96 5.82
CA GLU A 141 5.76 -9.01 6.65
C GLU A 141 4.88 -7.75 6.46
N CYS A 142 5.49 -6.56 6.37
CA CYS A 142 4.78 -5.31 6.07
C CYS A 142 4.06 -5.36 4.70
N ILE A 143 4.72 -5.91 3.67
CA ILE A 143 4.15 -6.10 2.33
C ILE A 143 3.01 -7.14 2.38
N ALA A 144 3.23 -8.28 3.04
CA ALA A 144 2.22 -9.32 3.16
C ALA A 144 0.98 -8.88 3.96
N ASN A 145 1.11 -7.84 4.80
CA ASN A 145 0.00 -7.22 5.53
C ASN A 145 -0.83 -6.26 4.66
N ASP A 146 -0.37 -5.86 3.47
CA ASP A 146 -1.17 -5.03 2.56
C ASP A 146 -2.26 -5.85 1.85
N GLU A 147 -3.42 -5.97 2.50
CA GLU A 147 -4.57 -6.72 1.98
C GLU A 147 -5.24 -6.07 0.76
N ARG A 148 -4.87 -4.82 0.43
CA ARG A 148 -5.54 -4.04 -0.63
C ARG A 148 -4.89 -4.17 -2.00
N SER A 149 -3.56 -4.12 -2.05
CA SER A 149 -2.83 -3.96 -3.30
C SER A 149 -1.87 -5.10 -3.56
N TYR A 150 -1.29 -5.68 -2.51
CA TYR A 150 -0.38 -6.81 -2.66
C TYR A 150 -1.11 -8.11 -3.04
N THR A 151 -0.63 -8.75 -4.09
CA THR A 151 -0.85 -10.17 -4.36
C THR A 151 0.44 -10.80 -4.93
N PRO A 152 0.66 -12.12 -4.77
CA PRO A 152 1.82 -12.79 -5.37
C PRO A 152 1.92 -12.59 -6.89
N GLU A 153 0.78 -12.46 -7.57
CA GLU A 153 0.71 -12.20 -9.02
C GLU A 153 1.24 -10.82 -9.37
N VAL A 154 1.00 -9.80 -8.54
CA VAL A 154 1.54 -8.45 -8.76
C VAL A 154 3.06 -8.48 -8.79
N PHE A 155 3.70 -9.14 -7.83
CA PHE A 155 5.16 -9.23 -7.78
C PHE A 155 5.73 -10.08 -8.93
N SER A 156 5.05 -11.17 -9.28
CA SER A 156 5.40 -11.98 -10.46
C SER A 156 5.38 -11.15 -11.75
N MET A 157 4.38 -10.29 -11.89
CA MET A 157 4.23 -9.38 -13.01
C MET A 157 5.30 -8.30 -13.02
N VAL A 158 5.63 -7.70 -11.86
CA VAL A 158 6.74 -6.74 -11.73
C VAL A 158 8.04 -7.37 -12.19
N LEU A 159 8.40 -8.56 -11.66
CA LEU A 159 9.62 -9.29 -12.05
C LEU A 159 9.67 -9.56 -13.56
N SER A 160 8.55 -9.96 -14.15
CA SER A 160 8.43 -10.16 -15.60
C SER A 160 8.67 -8.88 -16.39
N ARG A 161 8.07 -7.75 -15.96
CA ARG A 161 8.23 -6.44 -16.61
C ARG A 161 9.65 -5.90 -16.50
N LEU A 162 10.31 -6.08 -15.36
CA LEU A 162 11.71 -5.69 -15.15
C LEU A 162 12.63 -6.44 -16.11
N ARG A 163 12.45 -7.77 -16.24
CA ARG A 163 13.24 -8.61 -17.17
C ARG A 163 12.97 -8.25 -18.63
N ALA A 164 11.70 -8.20 -19.03
CA ALA A 164 11.31 -7.99 -20.43
C ALA A 164 11.76 -6.63 -20.99
N ASN A 165 11.81 -5.59 -20.15
CA ASN A 165 12.15 -4.23 -20.56
C ASN A 165 13.57 -3.81 -20.13
N SER A 166 14.35 -4.70 -19.52
CA SER A 166 15.70 -4.39 -18.99
C SER A 166 15.73 -3.14 -18.10
N ILE A 167 14.75 -3.02 -17.20
CA ILE A 167 14.58 -1.83 -16.33
C ILE A 167 15.56 -1.86 -15.16
N ALA A 168 15.86 -3.05 -14.65
CA ALA A 168 16.79 -3.25 -13.54
C ALA A 168 17.86 -4.30 -13.91
N PRO A 169 19.08 -4.19 -13.34
CA PRO A 169 20.11 -5.22 -13.44
C PRO A 169 19.66 -6.60 -12.95
N VAL A 170 20.25 -7.67 -13.50
CA VAL A 170 19.89 -9.07 -13.17
C VAL A 170 20.04 -9.36 -11.67
N ASN A 171 21.09 -8.84 -11.03
CA ASN A 171 21.31 -9.01 -9.59
C ASN A 171 20.21 -8.34 -8.75
N GLU A 172 19.69 -7.20 -9.16
CA GLU A 172 18.57 -6.53 -8.48
C GLU A 172 17.27 -7.32 -8.65
N ILE A 173 17.03 -7.85 -9.85
CA ILE A 173 15.87 -8.70 -10.13
C ILE A 173 15.88 -9.97 -9.27
N GLU A 174 17.03 -10.62 -9.10
CA GLU A 174 17.14 -11.81 -8.25
C GLU A 174 16.98 -11.46 -6.75
N ARG A 175 17.48 -10.31 -6.30
CA ARG A 175 17.21 -9.83 -4.93
C ARG A 175 15.73 -9.54 -4.71
N LEU A 176 15.06 -8.90 -5.66
CA LEU A 176 13.62 -8.64 -5.59
C LEU A 176 12.83 -9.94 -5.61
N LYS A 177 13.27 -10.94 -6.38
CA LYS A 177 12.66 -12.27 -6.38
C LYS A 177 12.78 -12.94 -5.00
N ASN A 178 13.93 -12.87 -4.34
CA ASN A 178 14.07 -13.39 -2.98
C ASN A 178 13.11 -12.69 -2.01
N LEU A 179 12.93 -11.37 -2.13
CA LEU A 179 11.93 -10.64 -1.35
C LEU A 179 10.51 -11.14 -1.67
N ALA A 180 10.17 -11.31 -2.95
CA ALA A 180 8.88 -11.83 -3.38
C ALA A 180 8.58 -13.23 -2.79
N ASP A 181 9.55 -14.14 -2.86
CA ASP A 181 9.43 -15.50 -2.33
C ASP A 181 9.23 -15.49 -0.80
N MET A 182 9.93 -14.59 -0.08
CA MET A 182 9.74 -14.40 1.36
C MET A 182 8.34 -13.85 1.67
N THR A 183 7.89 -12.82 0.95
CA THR A 183 6.58 -12.21 1.13
C THR A 183 5.46 -13.19 0.82
N GLU A 184 5.54 -13.95 -0.27
CA GLU A 184 4.55 -14.96 -0.64
C GLU A 184 4.43 -16.06 0.42
N ARG A 185 5.56 -16.50 0.99
CA ARG A 185 5.56 -17.47 2.09
C ARG A 185 4.82 -16.92 3.32
N ILE A 186 5.09 -15.67 3.72
CA ILE A 186 4.43 -15.03 4.87
C ILE A 186 2.93 -14.83 4.59
N TRP A 187 2.59 -14.36 3.39
CA TRP A 187 1.21 -14.15 2.96
C TRP A 187 0.40 -15.46 2.99
N LYS A 188 0.96 -16.58 2.49
CA LYS A 188 0.32 -17.91 2.58
C LYS A 188 0.15 -18.36 4.03
N GLN A 189 1.13 -18.12 4.90
CA GLN A 189 1.01 -18.44 6.32
C GLN A 189 -0.09 -17.62 7.00
N LYS A 190 -0.27 -16.36 6.61
CA LYS A 190 -1.35 -15.50 7.11
C LYS A 190 -2.71 -16.00 6.63
N ALA A 191 -2.87 -16.29 5.34
CA ALA A 191 -4.09 -16.86 4.79
C ALA A 191 -4.46 -18.20 5.45
N GLN A 192 -3.47 -19.06 5.71
CA GLN A 192 -3.69 -20.31 6.45
C GLN A 192 -4.16 -20.04 7.89
N LYS A 193 -3.57 -19.07 8.59
CA LYS A 193 -4.01 -18.70 9.94
C LYS A 193 -5.45 -18.18 9.94
N GLU A 194 -5.82 -17.37 8.94
CA GLU A 194 -7.20 -16.89 8.79
C GLU A 194 -8.17 -18.06 8.54
N GLU A 195 -7.81 -19.03 7.71
CA GLU A 195 -8.60 -20.26 7.54
C GLU A 195 -8.64 -21.11 8.83
N ASP A 196 -7.55 -21.14 9.58
CA ASP A 196 -7.40 -21.91 10.81
C ASP A 196 -8.35 -21.43 11.90
N PHE A 197 -8.46 -20.12 12.10
CA PHE A 197 -9.23 -19.51 13.18
C PHE A 197 -10.61 -18.96 12.74
N GLY A 198 -10.78 -18.61 11.47
CA GLY A 198 -12.01 -18.06 10.91
C GLY A 198 -12.57 -16.88 11.71
N ASP A 199 -13.89 -16.66 11.61
CA ASP A 199 -14.62 -15.68 12.44
C ASP A 199 -15.19 -16.28 13.74
N ASP A 200 -14.99 -17.58 14.00
CA ASP A 200 -15.56 -18.32 15.12
C ASP A 200 -14.70 -18.25 16.39
N PHE A 201 -14.33 -17.02 16.78
CA PHE A 201 -13.64 -16.73 18.04
C PHE A 201 -14.54 -15.93 19.00
N PRO A 202 -14.39 -16.11 20.33
CA PRO A 202 -15.17 -15.37 21.32
C PRO A 202 -15.11 -13.85 21.13
N ASP A 203 -16.23 -13.17 21.36
CA ASP A 203 -16.34 -11.71 21.21
C ASP A 203 -15.35 -10.94 22.11
N ASP A 204 -15.01 -11.48 23.28
CA ASP A 204 -14.00 -10.90 24.18
C ASP A 204 -12.59 -10.85 23.56
N PHE A 205 -12.32 -11.61 22.50
CA PHE A 205 -11.04 -11.66 21.81
C PHE A 205 -11.02 -10.79 20.54
N ARG A 206 -12.16 -10.22 20.20
CA ARG A 206 -12.39 -9.45 18.97
C ARG A 206 -11.99 -8.01 19.17
N ASP A 207 -11.23 -7.47 18.23
CA ASP A 207 -10.94 -6.05 18.18
C ASP A 207 -12.24 -5.28 17.90
N PRO A 208 -12.63 -4.31 18.74
CA PRO A 208 -13.91 -3.62 18.64
C PRO A 208 -14.04 -2.71 17.42
N VAL A 209 -12.94 -2.37 16.74
CA VAL A 209 -12.95 -1.50 15.54
C VAL A 209 -12.73 -2.32 14.27
N MET A 210 -11.71 -3.17 14.28
CA MET A 210 -11.29 -3.92 13.09
C MET A 210 -12.02 -5.25 12.94
N ASN A 211 -12.75 -5.69 13.97
CA ASN A 211 -13.50 -6.94 13.97
C ASN A 211 -12.63 -8.20 13.73
N THR A 212 -11.34 -8.13 14.07
CA THR A 212 -10.37 -9.21 13.91
C THR A 212 -9.94 -9.77 15.27
N LEU A 213 -9.38 -10.97 15.31
CA LEU A 213 -8.76 -11.53 16.53
C LEU A 213 -7.61 -10.63 17.01
N MET A 214 -7.64 -10.21 18.28
CA MET A 214 -6.56 -9.45 18.89
C MET A 214 -5.32 -10.31 19.11
N THR A 215 -4.15 -9.80 18.74
CA THR A 215 -2.84 -10.44 18.90
C THR A 215 -2.04 -9.86 20.05
N ASP A 216 -2.11 -8.53 20.24
CA ASP A 216 -1.50 -7.83 21.39
C ASP A 216 -2.52 -6.88 22.02
N PRO A 217 -3.46 -7.40 22.84
CA PRO A 217 -4.53 -6.60 23.43
C PRO A 217 -3.98 -5.58 24.42
N VAL A 218 -4.45 -4.34 24.30
CA VAL A 218 -4.16 -3.23 25.22
C VAL A 218 -5.44 -2.63 25.77
N ILE A 219 -5.34 -2.11 26.98
CA ILE A 219 -6.42 -1.43 27.71
C ILE A 219 -6.19 0.07 27.60
N LEU A 220 -7.21 0.78 27.12
CA LEU A 220 -7.25 2.24 27.09
C LEU A 220 -7.70 2.78 28.45
N PRO A 221 -7.39 4.04 28.80
CA PRO A 221 -7.91 4.70 30.01
C PRO A 221 -9.44 4.71 30.11
N SER A 222 -10.15 4.62 28.98
CA SER A 222 -11.60 4.49 28.92
C SER A 222 -12.13 3.11 29.36
N GLY A 223 -11.24 2.13 29.55
CA GLY A 223 -11.57 0.74 29.88
C GLY A 223 -11.80 -0.17 28.66
N HIS A 224 -11.87 0.40 27.45
CA HIS A 224 -11.95 -0.38 26.22
C HIS A 224 -10.66 -1.16 25.96
N LYS A 225 -10.81 -2.34 25.36
CA LYS A 225 -9.71 -3.19 24.94
C LYS A 225 -9.67 -3.26 23.43
N MET A 226 -8.50 -3.12 22.84
CA MET A 226 -8.28 -3.27 21.40
C MET A 226 -6.86 -3.73 21.12
N ASP A 227 -6.56 -4.13 19.90
CA ASP A 227 -5.21 -4.52 19.54
C ASP A 227 -4.28 -3.28 19.49
N ARG A 228 -3.06 -3.43 20.03
CA ARG A 228 -2.05 -2.37 20.04
C ARG A 228 -1.84 -1.76 18.66
N LYS A 229 -1.76 -2.57 17.61
CA LYS A 229 -1.45 -2.06 16.26
C LYS A 229 -2.56 -1.14 15.74
N HIS A 230 -3.81 -1.42 16.09
CA HIS A 230 -4.96 -0.63 15.67
C HIS A 230 -5.03 0.72 16.40
N ILE A 231 -4.80 0.74 17.72
CA ILE A 231 -4.78 2.02 18.46
C ILE A 231 -3.58 2.88 18.07
N MET A 232 -2.41 2.26 17.87
CA MET A 232 -1.22 2.98 17.39
C MET A 232 -1.45 3.62 16.02
N ARG A 233 -2.14 2.93 15.12
CA ARG A 233 -2.54 3.47 13.82
C ARG A 233 -3.46 4.68 13.95
N HIS A 234 -4.43 4.62 14.85
CA HIS A 234 -5.34 5.73 15.13
C HIS A 234 -4.59 6.95 15.71
N LEU A 235 -3.71 6.73 16.70
CA LEU A 235 -2.95 7.80 17.37
C LEU A 235 -2.01 8.58 16.44
N LEU A 236 -1.56 7.99 15.33
CA LEU A 236 -0.82 8.72 14.29
C LEU A 236 -1.66 9.73 13.51
N SER A 237 -2.95 9.49 13.41
CA SER A 237 -3.87 10.37 12.69
C SER A 237 -4.59 11.32 13.64
N SER A 238 -4.93 10.85 14.85
CA SER A 238 -5.66 11.59 15.87
C SER A 238 -5.26 11.12 17.27
N GLN A 239 -4.70 12.03 18.09
CA GLN A 239 -4.29 11.75 19.47
C GLN A 239 -5.50 11.72 20.43
N THR A 240 -6.47 10.87 20.11
CA THR A 240 -7.72 10.72 20.87
C THR A 240 -8.07 9.25 21.05
N ASP A 241 -8.89 8.94 22.04
CA ASP A 241 -9.53 7.64 22.19
C ASP A 241 -10.61 7.48 21.09
N PRO A 242 -10.61 6.39 20.30
CA PRO A 242 -11.53 6.23 19.18
C PRO A 242 -13.01 6.07 19.59
N PHE A 243 -13.30 5.73 20.85
CA PHE A 243 -14.66 5.52 21.36
C PHE A 243 -15.21 6.77 22.04
N THR A 244 -14.38 7.45 22.84
CA THR A 244 -14.81 8.59 23.68
C THR A 244 -14.37 9.95 23.12
N ARG A 245 -13.46 9.97 22.15
CA ARG A 245 -12.81 11.17 21.58
C ARG A 245 -12.01 12.01 22.60
N GLN A 246 -11.77 11.47 23.78
CA GLN A 246 -10.93 12.14 24.79
C GLN A 246 -9.46 12.09 24.38
N PRO A 247 -8.62 13.06 24.78
CA PRO A 247 -7.18 13.02 24.49
C PRO A 247 -6.52 11.73 24.98
N LEU A 248 -5.73 11.10 24.12
CA LEU A 248 -5.07 9.83 24.41
C LEU A 248 -3.65 9.83 23.82
N ASN A 249 -2.70 9.33 24.60
CA ASN A 249 -1.31 9.13 24.18
C ASN A 249 -0.88 7.67 24.36
N GLU A 250 0.13 7.27 23.59
CA GLU A 250 0.68 5.90 23.61
C GLU A 250 1.11 5.44 25.00
N ASN A 251 1.72 6.31 25.80
CA ASN A 251 2.22 6.00 27.14
C ASN A 251 1.10 5.64 28.14
N GLN A 252 -0.16 5.89 27.79
CA GLN A 252 -1.32 5.58 28.63
C GLN A 252 -1.90 4.19 28.33
N LEU A 253 -1.38 3.49 27.31
CA LEU A 253 -1.83 2.16 26.93
C LEU A 253 -1.21 1.10 27.84
N ILE A 254 -2.07 0.29 28.46
CA ILE A 254 -1.63 -0.79 29.37
C ILE A 254 -1.79 -2.13 28.65
N ALA A 255 -0.75 -2.97 28.63
CA ALA A 255 -0.84 -4.31 28.04
C ALA A 255 -1.80 -5.21 28.85
N ASP A 256 -2.76 -5.88 28.18
CA ASP A 256 -3.63 -6.88 28.80
C ASP A 256 -3.02 -8.28 28.67
N GLU A 257 -2.01 -8.55 29.50
CA GLU A 257 -1.30 -9.83 29.53
C GLU A 257 -2.21 -11.04 29.82
N THR A 258 -3.29 -10.79 30.58
CA THR A 258 -4.26 -11.84 30.92
C THR A 258 -5.08 -12.22 29.69
N LEU A 259 -5.60 -11.23 28.97
CA LEU A 259 -6.35 -11.47 27.74
C LEU A 259 -5.45 -12.08 26.66
N ARG A 260 -4.22 -11.57 26.50
CA ARG A 260 -3.23 -12.12 25.57
C ARG A 260 -2.97 -13.61 25.81
N SER A 261 -2.81 -13.99 27.08
CA SER A 261 -2.62 -15.40 27.47
C SER A 261 -3.84 -16.27 27.19
N LYS A 262 -5.06 -15.75 27.42
CA LYS A 262 -6.32 -16.46 27.10
C LYS A 262 -6.47 -16.69 25.59
N ILE A 263 -6.20 -15.67 24.79
CA ILE A 263 -6.25 -15.77 23.32
C ILE A 263 -5.23 -16.81 22.83
N ALA A 264 -4.00 -16.76 23.35
CA ALA A 264 -2.96 -17.72 22.99
C ALA A 264 -3.31 -19.16 23.36
N ALA A 265 -3.93 -19.39 24.52
CA ALA A 265 -4.39 -20.72 24.93
C ALA A 265 -5.51 -21.24 24.01
N TRP A 266 -6.50 -20.39 23.70
CA TRP A 266 -7.60 -20.72 22.81
C TRP A 266 -7.12 -21.06 21.39
N MET A 267 -6.17 -20.28 20.85
CA MET A 267 -5.59 -20.56 19.52
C MET A 267 -4.94 -21.94 19.49
N LYS A 268 -4.18 -22.31 20.53
CA LYS A 268 -3.55 -23.64 20.63
C LYS A 268 -4.58 -24.76 20.68
N GLU A 269 -5.68 -24.57 21.41
CA GLU A 269 -6.75 -25.56 21.53
C GLU A 269 -7.47 -25.76 20.19
N LYS A 270 -7.82 -24.68 19.49
CA LYS A 270 -8.43 -24.75 18.15
C LYS A 270 -7.53 -25.48 17.16
N LEU A 271 -6.24 -25.16 17.09
CA LEU A 271 -5.29 -25.85 16.20
C LEU A 271 -5.15 -27.34 16.53
N ALA A 272 -5.12 -27.70 17.81
CA ALA A 272 -5.06 -29.09 18.25
C ALA A 272 -6.34 -29.87 17.90
N SER A 273 -7.51 -29.21 17.91
CA SER A 273 -8.78 -29.82 17.50
C SER A 273 -8.89 -30.08 15.99
N LYS A 274 -8.25 -29.24 15.16
CA LYS A 274 -8.18 -29.40 13.70
C LYS A 274 -7.20 -30.50 13.25
N SER A 275 -6.19 -30.79 14.06
CA SER A 275 -5.17 -31.81 13.75
C SER A 275 -5.58 -33.25 14.13
N LYS A 276 -6.79 -33.42 14.67
CA LYS A 276 -7.38 -34.72 15.03
C LYS A 276 -8.47 -35.09 14.03
#